data_AF-A0A3N0ESA5-F1
#
_entry.id   AF-A0A3N0ESA5-F1
#
_cell.length_a   1.000
_cell.length_b   1.000
_cell.length_c   1.000
_cell.angle_alpha   90.00
_cell.angle_beta   90.00
_cell.angle_gamma   90.00
#
_symmetry.space_group_name_H-M   'P 1'
#
loop_
_entity.id
_entity.type
_entity.pdbx_description
1 polymer ?
#
loop_
_entity_poly.entity_id
_entity_poly.type
_entity_poly.pdbx_seq_one_letter_code
_entity_poly.pdbx_strand_id
1 'polypeptide(L)'
;MFTSNDKTLFFNSVIQRTVVMRSPFSMLRGWPVVLLLFFACQQQKEVPDIYVDQVLETLNEEGGNMIKEQYVNAVEICESSDKKVRGLSEADMDKLGTRRYQLAITPEKIVIRQESWGFRMTGHHVNPGECRFVLVHQGDLTIKIPGRTMVYDLKENTLTEEEQGIPEAFDLPFQALSETGEEQDTSGVHSVRREFMGQPVVQWVHNENNIETLWAGGREWGFSEMPSENMFAVPGKMVLQKEQKKEGYVLKLNTRTFTVGIPVDFGTFAIPAEVLPVP
;
A
#
# COMPACT_ATOMS: atom_id res chain seq x y z
N MET A 1 10.00 -41.06 -7.21
CA MET A 1 11.32 -41.57 -7.67
C MET A 1 12.35 -40.95 -6.75
N PHE A 2 13.17 -41.80 -6.13
CA PHE A 2 14.16 -41.55 -5.07
C PHE A 2 13.68 -41.12 -3.67
N THR A 3 13.76 -42.14 -2.83
CA THR A 3 13.70 -42.25 -1.37
C THR A 3 14.95 -41.68 -0.71
N SER A 4 14.82 -41.13 0.50
CA SER A 4 15.95 -40.99 1.44
C SER A 4 15.64 -41.81 2.69
N ASN A 5 16.43 -42.85 2.89
CA ASN A 5 16.44 -43.73 4.05
C ASN A 5 17.71 -43.45 4.86
N ASP A 6 17.55 -43.46 6.18
CA ASP A 6 18.48 -43.91 7.22
C ASP A 6 19.95 -43.46 7.21
N LYS A 7 20.41 -42.87 8.32
CA LYS A 7 21.11 -43.65 9.37
C LYS A 7 21.55 -42.80 10.58
N THR A 8 21.08 -43.28 11.72
CA THR A 8 21.50 -43.17 13.12
C THR A 8 23.02 -43.34 13.33
N LEU A 9 23.60 -42.76 14.40
CA LEU A 9 24.23 -43.46 15.56
C LEU A 9 25.12 -42.52 16.44
N PHE A 10 24.75 -42.47 17.73
CA PHE A 10 25.54 -42.42 18.98
C PHE A 10 26.79 -41.52 19.15
N PHE A 11 26.81 -40.76 20.26
CA PHE A 11 27.81 -40.96 21.32
C PHE A 11 27.22 -40.67 22.72
N ASN A 12 27.50 -41.55 23.66
CA ASN A 12 27.04 -41.58 25.04
C ASN A 12 28.10 -41.01 26.00
N SER A 13 27.61 -40.43 27.10
CA SER A 13 28.17 -40.30 28.45
C SER A 13 29.64 -39.88 28.67
N VAL A 14 29.81 -38.81 29.45
CA VAL A 14 30.75 -38.84 30.59
C VAL A 14 30.05 -38.23 31.81
N ILE A 15 29.95 -39.05 32.85
CA ILE A 15 29.57 -38.71 34.22
C ILE A 15 30.84 -38.20 34.92
N GLN A 16 30.79 -37.03 35.55
CA GLN A 16 31.61 -36.79 36.75
C GLN A 16 30.80 -36.12 37.85
N ARG A 17 31.05 -36.64 39.05
CA ARG A 17 30.28 -36.54 40.27
C ARG A 17 31.08 -35.69 41.26
N THR A 18 30.36 -34.88 42.03
CA THR A 18 30.68 -34.40 43.40
C THR A 18 31.82 -33.38 43.55
N VAL A 19 31.54 -32.24 44.17
CA VAL A 19 31.89 -31.94 45.58
C VAL A 19 30.92 -30.86 46.10
N VAL A 20 30.28 -31.17 47.22
CA VAL A 20 29.59 -30.22 48.10
C VAL A 20 30.63 -29.68 49.07
N MET A 21 30.74 -28.36 49.24
CA MET A 21 31.24 -27.80 50.50
C MET A 21 30.63 -26.42 50.81
N ARG A 22 30.37 -26.24 52.10
CA ARG A 22 29.60 -25.18 52.74
C ARG A 22 30.38 -23.86 52.87
N SER A 23 29.60 -22.77 52.86
CA SER A 23 29.76 -21.43 53.50
C SER A 23 30.75 -21.37 54.69
N PRO A 24 31.42 -20.22 54.92
CA PRO A 24 30.80 -19.16 55.75
C PRO A 24 30.98 -17.71 55.23
N PHE A 25 29.92 -16.92 55.43
CA PHE A 25 29.89 -15.52 55.85
C PHE A 25 31.22 -14.72 55.81
N SER A 26 31.24 -13.68 54.97
CA SER A 26 31.95 -12.43 55.28
C SER A 26 31.00 -11.27 55.03
N MET A 27 30.59 -10.63 56.13
CA MET A 27 29.89 -9.36 56.12
C MET A 27 30.84 -8.26 55.66
N LEU A 28 30.55 -7.61 54.54
CA LEU A 28 31.06 -6.27 54.25
C LEU A 28 29.87 -5.31 54.16
N ARG A 29 29.72 -4.52 55.23
CA ARG A 29 28.99 -3.25 55.25
C ARG A 29 29.60 -2.31 54.22
N GLY A 30 28.78 -1.67 53.39
CA GLY A 30 29.25 -0.49 52.67
C GLY A 30 28.38 -0.05 51.49
N TRP A 31 27.43 0.84 51.77
CA TRP A 31 26.84 1.85 50.87
C TRP A 31 25.77 1.37 49.88
N PRO A 32 24.54 1.92 49.92
CA PRO A 32 23.62 1.79 48.81
C PRO A 32 24.09 2.77 47.73
N VAL A 33 24.77 2.24 46.71
CA VAL A 33 24.79 2.91 45.40
C VAL A 33 23.34 2.87 44.92
N VAL A 34 22.64 4.00 45.05
CA VAL A 34 21.38 4.22 44.35
C VAL A 34 21.74 4.28 42.87
N LEU A 35 21.68 3.12 42.22
CA LEU A 35 21.75 3.00 40.78
C LEU A 35 20.45 3.64 40.25
N LEU A 36 20.51 4.94 39.94
CA LEU A 36 19.49 5.62 39.14
C LEU A 36 19.53 4.97 37.75
N LEU A 37 18.78 3.88 37.60
CA LEU A 37 18.33 3.40 36.30
C LEU A 37 17.41 4.49 35.75
N PHE A 38 17.99 5.45 35.04
CA PHE A 38 17.26 6.22 34.06
C PHE A 38 16.79 5.22 33.00
N PHE A 39 15.60 4.65 33.23
CA PHE A 39 14.77 4.22 32.11
C PHE A 39 14.47 5.49 31.32
N ALA A 40 15.34 5.80 30.37
CA ALA A 40 14.97 6.62 29.24
C ALA A 40 13.87 5.83 28.54
N CYS A 41 12.62 6.12 28.90
CA CYS A 41 11.47 5.72 28.13
C CYS A 41 11.67 6.41 26.77
N GLN A 42 12.24 5.69 25.80
CA GLN A 42 12.28 6.15 24.42
C GLN A 42 10.81 6.28 24.02
N GLN A 43 10.29 7.51 24.06
CA GLN A 43 9.01 7.82 23.44
C GLN A 43 9.13 7.43 21.97
N GLN A 44 8.46 6.35 21.59
CA GLN A 44 8.35 5.97 20.19
C GLN A 44 7.70 7.15 19.47
N LYS A 45 8.40 7.71 18.49
CA LYS A 45 7.93 8.87 17.74
C LYS A 45 6.69 8.43 16.96
N GLU A 46 5.56 9.07 17.22
CA GLU A 46 4.31 8.79 16.53
C GLU A 46 4.47 9.03 15.01
N VAL A 47 3.77 8.24 14.21
CA VAL A 47 3.75 8.42 12.76
C VAL A 47 3.10 9.77 12.44
N PRO A 48 3.73 10.62 11.61
CA PRO A 48 3.12 11.88 11.23
C PRO A 48 1.89 11.62 10.36
N ASP A 49 1.03 12.64 10.24
CA ASP A 49 -0.01 12.67 9.23
C ASP A 49 0.60 12.51 7.84
N ILE A 50 0.20 11.46 7.12
CA ILE A 50 0.64 11.18 5.76
C ILE A 50 -0.60 11.10 4.88
N TYR A 51 -0.57 11.81 3.75
CA TYR A 51 -1.59 11.68 2.72
C TYR A 51 -0.94 11.49 1.36
N VAL A 52 -1.49 10.59 0.56
CA VAL A 52 -1.07 10.35 -0.82
C VAL A 52 -2.29 10.11 -1.70
N ASP A 53 -2.27 10.70 -2.90
CA ASP A 53 -3.28 10.54 -3.94
C ASP A 53 -2.59 10.18 -5.25
N GLN A 54 -2.95 9.04 -5.82
CA GLN A 54 -2.26 8.45 -6.96
C GLN A 54 -3.25 7.97 -8.01
N VAL A 55 -2.80 8.01 -9.27
CA VAL A 55 -3.54 7.46 -10.40
C VAL A 55 -2.67 6.44 -11.12
N LEU A 56 -3.25 5.27 -11.33
CA LEU A 56 -2.68 4.18 -12.11
C LEU A 56 -3.43 4.07 -13.44
N GLU A 57 -2.67 4.00 -14.51
CA GLU A 57 -3.18 3.75 -15.85
C GLU A 57 -2.55 2.49 -16.46
N THR A 58 -3.29 1.86 -17.35
CA THR A 58 -2.80 0.79 -18.22
C THR A 58 -2.65 1.37 -19.62
N LEU A 59 -1.41 1.52 -20.06
CA LEU A 59 -1.05 2.15 -21.32
C LEU A 59 -0.61 1.08 -22.32
N ASN A 60 -0.84 1.29 -23.61
CA ASN A 60 -0.20 0.50 -24.65
C ASN A 60 1.28 0.91 -24.82
N GLU A 61 2.00 0.28 -25.74
CA GLU A 61 3.41 0.57 -26.00
C GLU A 61 3.67 1.99 -26.54
N GLU A 62 2.65 2.62 -27.12
CA GLU A 62 2.70 4.00 -27.64
C GLU A 62 2.34 5.05 -26.56
N GLY A 63 1.96 4.60 -25.36
CA GLY A 63 1.58 5.46 -24.23
C GLY A 63 0.09 5.85 -24.19
N GLY A 64 -0.74 5.30 -25.08
CA GLY A 64 -2.19 5.51 -25.08
C GLY A 64 -2.92 4.69 -24.03
N ASN A 65 -3.94 5.26 -23.38
CA ASN A 65 -4.74 4.55 -22.37
C ASN A 65 -5.64 3.51 -23.05
N MET A 66 -5.37 2.23 -22.78
CA MET A 66 -5.99 1.11 -23.52
C MET A 66 -7.52 1.07 -23.38
N ILE A 67 -8.07 1.47 -22.23
CA ILE A 67 -9.53 1.46 -22.01
C ILE A 67 -10.20 2.61 -22.76
N LYS A 68 -9.53 3.76 -22.87
CA LYS A 68 -10.02 4.88 -23.69
C LYS A 68 -10.03 4.50 -25.17
N GLU A 69 -9.00 3.82 -25.65
CA GLU A 69 -8.94 3.30 -27.03
C GLU A 69 -10.05 2.28 -27.31
N GLN A 70 -10.28 1.34 -26.38
CA GLN A 70 -11.40 0.41 -26.49
C GLN A 70 -12.76 1.11 -26.56
N TYR A 71 -12.94 2.20 -25.79
CA TYR A 71 -14.14 3.00 -25.87
C TYR A 71 -14.30 3.69 -27.22
N VAL A 72 -13.24 4.32 -27.75
CA VAL A 72 -13.26 4.96 -29.08
C VAL A 72 -13.61 3.94 -30.16
N ASN A 73 -12.97 2.77 -30.15
CA ASN A 73 -13.28 1.69 -31.09
C ASN A 73 -14.75 1.23 -30.98
N ALA A 74 -15.30 1.15 -29.77
CA ALA A 74 -16.72 0.79 -29.58
C ALA A 74 -17.67 1.85 -30.12
N VAL A 75 -17.33 3.14 -30.00
CA VAL A 75 -18.08 4.25 -30.60
C VAL A 75 -18.04 4.16 -32.13
N GLU A 76 -16.87 3.97 -32.73
CA GLU A 76 -16.70 3.85 -34.19
C GLU A 76 -17.49 2.68 -34.79
N ILE A 77 -17.53 1.53 -34.09
CA ILE A 77 -18.35 0.37 -34.49
C ILE A 77 -19.84 0.73 -34.50
N CYS A 78 -20.30 1.51 -33.52
CA CYS A 78 -21.70 1.95 -33.46
C CYS A 78 -22.05 2.95 -34.56
N GLU A 79 -21.17 3.92 -34.81
CA GLU A 79 -21.36 4.93 -35.87
C GLU A 79 -21.36 4.29 -37.26
N SER A 80 -20.42 3.38 -37.53
CA SER A 80 -20.36 2.63 -38.80
C SER A 80 -21.54 1.67 -39.01
N SER A 81 -22.30 1.37 -37.96
CA SER A 81 -23.53 0.57 -38.01
C SER A 81 -24.81 1.42 -38.12
N ASP A 82 -24.69 2.70 -38.47
CA ASP A 82 -25.79 3.68 -38.55
C ASP A 82 -26.62 3.78 -37.26
N LYS A 83 -26.03 3.47 -36.10
CA LYS A 83 -26.70 3.59 -34.80
C LYS A 83 -26.52 5.00 -34.26
N LYS A 84 -27.55 5.51 -33.59
CA LYS A 84 -27.41 6.76 -32.82
C LYS A 84 -26.48 6.52 -31.64
N VAL A 85 -25.44 7.35 -31.49
CA VAL A 85 -24.52 7.24 -30.36
C VAL A 85 -24.85 8.26 -29.28
N ARG A 86 -24.89 7.80 -28.02
CA ARG A 86 -24.84 8.63 -26.83
C ARG A 86 -23.60 8.25 -26.04
N GLY A 87 -22.53 9.04 -26.22
CA GLY A 87 -21.23 8.83 -25.60
C GLY A 87 -21.14 9.32 -24.16
N LEU A 88 -19.95 9.12 -23.59
CA LEU A 88 -19.53 9.66 -22.31
C LEU A 88 -19.33 11.18 -22.38
N SER A 89 -19.50 11.86 -21.25
CA SER A 89 -19.14 13.28 -21.13
C SER A 89 -17.61 13.46 -21.09
N GLU A 90 -17.10 14.67 -21.32
CA GLU A 90 -15.67 14.98 -21.17
C GLU A 90 -15.15 14.64 -19.76
N ALA A 91 -15.91 15.01 -18.73
CA ALA A 91 -15.57 14.70 -17.34
C ALA A 91 -15.52 13.19 -17.03
N ASP A 92 -16.33 12.39 -17.72
CA ASP A 92 -16.28 10.93 -17.62
C ASP A 92 -15.07 10.36 -18.38
N MET A 93 -14.76 10.93 -19.54
CA MET A 93 -13.58 10.56 -20.34
C MET A 93 -12.27 10.82 -19.61
N ASP A 94 -12.19 11.84 -18.76
CA ASP A 94 -11.02 12.11 -17.92
C ASP A 94 -10.76 11.01 -16.89
N LYS A 95 -11.83 10.38 -16.38
CA LYS A 95 -11.74 9.28 -15.41
C LYS A 95 -11.56 7.93 -16.07
N LEU A 96 -12.09 7.75 -17.28
CA LEU A 96 -12.12 6.46 -17.97
C LEU A 96 -10.74 5.82 -18.06
N GLY A 97 -10.64 4.53 -17.72
CA GLY A 97 -9.40 3.77 -17.83
C GLY A 97 -8.37 4.07 -16.75
N THR A 98 -8.79 4.75 -15.68
CA THR A 98 -7.92 5.06 -14.54
C THR A 98 -8.32 4.25 -13.32
N ARG A 99 -7.34 4.01 -12.42
CA ARG A 99 -7.57 3.61 -11.04
C ARG A 99 -6.99 4.67 -10.13
N ARG A 100 -7.73 5.10 -9.10
CA ARG A 100 -7.26 6.07 -8.11
C ARG A 100 -7.02 5.37 -6.78
N TYR A 101 -5.86 5.63 -6.19
CA TYR A 101 -5.48 5.13 -4.88
C TYR A 101 -5.23 6.32 -3.97
N GLN A 102 -5.96 6.39 -2.87
CA GLN A 102 -5.71 7.38 -1.83
C GLN A 102 -5.42 6.65 -0.53
N LEU A 103 -4.39 7.10 0.17
CA LEU A 103 -4.02 6.61 1.48
C LEU A 103 -3.81 7.79 2.40
N ALA A 104 -4.50 7.76 3.54
CA ALA A 104 -4.29 8.65 4.66
C ALA A 104 -3.86 7.84 5.88
N ILE A 105 -2.83 8.29 6.57
CA ILE A 105 -2.31 7.69 7.81
C ILE A 105 -2.20 8.80 8.85
N THR A 106 -2.68 8.52 10.04
CA THR A 106 -2.51 9.33 11.26
C THR A 106 -2.24 8.36 12.41
N PRO A 107 -1.80 8.84 13.59
CA PRO A 107 -1.56 7.97 14.74
C PRO A 107 -2.74 7.09 15.16
N GLU A 108 -3.98 7.49 14.84
CA GLU A 108 -5.20 6.80 15.30
C GLU A 108 -6.02 6.18 14.16
N LYS A 109 -5.64 6.43 12.90
CA LYS A 109 -6.49 6.08 11.76
C LYS A 109 -5.70 5.88 10.48
N ILE A 110 -6.02 4.80 9.76
CA ILE A 110 -5.61 4.57 8.38
C ILE A 110 -6.87 4.55 7.52
N VAL A 111 -6.85 5.29 6.41
CA VAL A 111 -7.92 5.29 5.41
C VAL A 111 -7.33 4.97 4.06
N ILE A 112 -7.86 3.94 3.41
CA ILE A 112 -7.47 3.50 2.07
C ILE A 112 -8.71 3.59 1.19
N ARG A 113 -8.63 4.39 0.12
CA ARG A 113 -9.69 4.48 -0.89
C ARG A 113 -9.15 4.01 -2.22
N GLN A 114 -9.83 3.06 -2.82
CA GLN A 114 -9.47 2.52 -4.14
C GLN A 114 -10.67 2.66 -5.06
N GLU A 115 -10.47 3.27 -6.21
CA GLU A 115 -11.54 3.49 -7.19
C GLU A 115 -11.04 3.13 -8.58
N SER A 116 -11.95 2.67 -9.44
CA SER A 116 -11.66 2.41 -10.85
C SER A 116 -12.84 2.79 -11.73
N TRP A 117 -12.54 3.26 -12.93
CA TRP A 117 -13.53 3.69 -13.90
C TRP A 117 -13.36 2.99 -15.23
N GLY A 118 -14.41 2.29 -15.65
CA GLY A 118 -14.55 1.67 -16.96
C GLY A 118 -15.76 2.22 -17.70
N PHE A 119 -16.16 1.56 -18.78
CA PHE A 119 -17.38 1.90 -19.50
C PHE A 119 -18.19 0.64 -19.80
N ARG A 120 -19.49 0.81 -20.01
CA ARG A 120 -20.35 -0.23 -20.56
C ARG A 120 -21.36 0.37 -21.51
N MET A 121 -21.81 -0.44 -22.47
CA MET A 121 -22.97 -0.11 -23.28
C MET A 121 -24.25 -0.52 -22.53
N THR A 122 -25.28 0.30 -22.62
CA THR A 122 -26.58 0.11 -21.97
C THR A 122 -27.71 0.30 -22.97
N GLY A 123 -28.88 -0.24 -22.65
CA GLY A 123 -30.09 0.05 -23.43
C GLY A 123 -30.17 -0.60 -24.80
N HIS A 124 -29.16 -1.35 -25.28
CA HIS A 124 -29.22 -2.02 -26.58
C HIS A 124 -30.45 -2.95 -26.73
N HIS A 125 -30.87 -3.62 -25.65
CA HIS A 125 -32.08 -4.45 -25.66
C HIS A 125 -33.39 -3.65 -25.68
N VAL A 126 -33.35 -2.39 -25.27
CA VAL A 126 -34.53 -1.50 -25.14
C VAL A 126 -34.65 -0.61 -26.37
N ASN A 127 -33.53 -0.10 -26.90
CA ASN A 127 -33.41 0.72 -28.10
C ASN A 127 -32.35 0.11 -29.03
N PRO A 128 -32.68 -0.88 -29.87
CA PRO A 128 -31.70 -1.55 -30.74
C PRO A 128 -31.05 -0.62 -31.79
N GLY A 129 -31.63 0.56 -32.06
CA GLY A 129 -31.07 1.60 -32.93
C GLY A 129 -30.14 2.60 -32.25
N GLU A 130 -29.85 2.44 -30.96
CA GLU A 130 -29.02 3.36 -30.18
C GLU A 130 -27.90 2.61 -29.42
N CYS A 131 -26.69 3.15 -29.48
CA CYS A 131 -25.60 2.78 -28.58
C CYS A 131 -25.48 3.84 -27.49
N ARG A 132 -25.81 3.47 -26.26
CA ARG A 132 -25.66 4.35 -25.09
C ARG A 132 -24.55 3.86 -24.19
N PHE A 133 -23.47 4.63 -24.11
CA PHE A 133 -22.35 4.37 -23.21
C PHE A 133 -22.55 5.09 -21.89
N VAL A 134 -22.15 4.43 -20.80
CA VAL A 134 -22.13 5.01 -19.46
C VAL A 134 -20.84 4.64 -18.75
N LEU A 135 -20.33 5.57 -17.93
CA LEU A 135 -19.19 5.30 -17.08
C LEU A 135 -19.60 4.31 -15.99
N VAL A 136 -18.73 3.34 -15.72
CA VAL A 136 -18.89 2.38 -14.64
C VAL A 136 -17.86 2.71 -13.59
N HIS A 137 -18.31 2.99 -12.37
CA HIS A 137 -17.47 3.22 -11.20
C HIS A 137 -17.61 2.05 -10.24
N GLN A 138 -16.49 1.64 -9.68
CA GLN A 138 -16.40 0.65 -8.61
C GLN A 138 -15.21 0.97 -7.72
N GLY A 139 -15.26 0.52 -6.48
CA GLY A 139 -14.20 0.77 -5.52
C GLY A 139 -14.61 0.46 -4.11
N ASP A 140 -13.64 0.57 -3.21
CA ASP A 140 -13.83 0.38 -1.78
C ASP A 140 -13.17 1.51 -0.99
N LEU A 141 -13.69 1.71 0.22
CA LEU A 141 -13.10 2.56 1.24
C LEU A 141 -12.90 1.72 2.50
N THR A 142 -11.65 1.47 2.82
CA THR A 142 -11.24 0.77 4.03
C THR A 142 -10.82 1.80 5.09
N ILE A 143 -11.42 1.72 6.27
CA ILE A 143 -11.06 2.53 7.44
C ILE A 143 -10.57 1.58 8.53
N LYS A 144 -9.34 1.79 9.01
CA LYS A 144 -8.76 1.06 10.13
C LYS A 144 -8.53 2.04 11.27
N ILE A 145 -8.99 1.68 12.45
CA ILE A 145 -8.72 2.33 13.73
C ILE A 145 -8.28 1.24 14.72
N PRO A 146 -7.67 1.59 15.86
CA PRO A 146 -7.32 0.60 16.87
C PRO A 146 -8.50 -0.31 17.23
N GLY A 147 -8.32 -1.61 16.97
CA GLY A 147 -9.30 -2.65 17.31
C GLY A 147 -10.47 -2.79 16.33
N ARG A 148 -10.51 -2.05 15.23
CA ARG A 148 -11.63 -2.12 14.28
C ARG A 148 -11.22 -1.83 12.83
N THR A 149 -11.73 -2.63 11.91
CA THR A 149 -11.65 -2.40 10.45
C THR A 149 -13.06 -2.34 9.87
N MET A 150 -13.29 -1.39 8.98
CA MET A 150 -14.54 -1.24 8.24
C MET A 150 -14.24 -1.12 6.75
N VAL A 151 -14.98 -1.83 5.90
CA VAL A 151 -14.88 -1.74 4.45
C VAL A 151 -16.24 -1.36 3.87
N TYR A 152 -16.24 -0.32 3.04
CA TYR A 152 -17.44 0.16 2.36
C TYR A 152 -17.29 -0.03 0.86
N ASP A 153 -18.31 -0.58 0.22
CA ASP A 153 -18.43 -0.61 -1.23
C ASP A 153 -18.88 0.78 -1.73
N LEU A 154 -18.06 1.41 -2.57
CA LEU A 154 -18.31 2.76 -3.09
C LEU A 154 -19.31 2.79 -4.25
N LYS A 155 -19.58 1.65 -4.88
CA LYS A 155 -20.56 1.51 -5.96
C LYS A 155 -21.96 1.33 -5.40
N GLU A 156 -22.11 0.42 -4.43
CA GLU A 156 -23.39 0.13 -3.78
C GLU A 156 -23.66 1.09 -2.61
N ASN A 157 -22.65 1.81 -2.14
CA ASN A 157 -22.70 2.71 -0.98
C ASN A 157 -23.16 1.98 0.29
N THR A 158 -22.55 0.84 0.58
CA THR A 158 -22.90 -0.03 1.71
C THR A 158 -21.66 -0.46 2.49
N LEU A 159 -21.82 -0.60 3.81
CA LEU A 159 -20.83 -1.29 4.64
C LEU A 159 -20.88 -2.78 4.29
N THR A 160 -19.78 -3.33 3.79
CA THR A 160 -19.69 -4.74 3.37
C THR A 160 -18.97 -5.60 4.40
N GLU A 161 -18.06 -5.01 5.18
CA GLU A 161 -17.28 -5.73 6.18
C GLU A 161 -17.07 -4.85 7.42
N GLU A 162 -17.25 -5.46 8.59
CA GLU A 162 -16.83 -4.88 9.86
C GLU A 162 -16.18 -5.96 10.71
N GLU A 163 -14.91 -5.75 11.04
CA GLU A 163 -14.13 -6.67 11.86
C GLU A 163 -13.70 -5.98 13.15
N GLN A 164 -13.88 -6.68 14.27
CA GLN A 164 -13.29 -6.33 15.55
C GLN A 164 -11.95 -7.06 15.67
N GLY A 165 -10.91 -6.34 16.06
CA GLY A 165 -9.55 -6.84 16.20
C GLY A 165 -8.94 -6.47 17.54
N ILE A 166 -7.67 -6.84 17.72
CA ILE A 166 -6.87 -6.36 18.85
C ILE A 166 -6.30 -4.97 18.51
N PRO A 167 -6.37 -3.98 19.41
CA PRO A 167 -5.84 -2.63 19.16
C PRO A 167 -4.38 -2.60 18.69
N GLU A 168 -3.54 -3.48 19.24
CA GLU A 168 -2.11 -3.54 18.95
C GLU A 168 -1.78 -3.94 17.50
N ALA A 169 -2.73 -4.58 16.80
CA ALA A 169 -2.55 -4.93 15.39
C ALA A 169 -2.46 -3.68 14.48
N PHE A 170 -2.99 -2.55 14.94
CA PHE A 170 -2.93 -1.27 14.22
C PHE A 170 -1.49 -0.78 14.02
N ASP A 171 -0.63 -0.99 15.02
CA ASP A 171 0.75 -0.47 15.02
C ASP A 171 1.76 -1.38 14.32
N LEU A 172 1.36 -2.61 13.96
CA LEU A 172 2.26 -3.58 13.31
C LEU A 172 2.98 -3.05 12.06
N PRO A 173 2.34 -2.26 11.17
CA PRO A 173 3.03 -1.70 10.00
C PRO A 173 4.02 -0.57 10.32
N PHE A 174 4.00 -0.02 11.53
CA PHE A 174 4.73 1.21 11.91
C PHE A 174 5.95 0.96 12.80
N GLN A 175 6.51 -0.25 12.73
CA GLN A 175 7.71 -0.60 13.48
C GLN A 175 8.95 -0.08 12.76
N ALA A 176 9.80 0.67 13.47
CA ALA A 176 11.04 1.21 12.93
C ALA A 176 11.89 0.11 12.26
N LEU A 177 12.37 0.38 11.04
CA LEU A 177 13.23 -0.55 10.32
C LEU A 177 14.66 -0.44 10.84
N SER A 178 15.33 -1.57 11.04
CA SER A 178 16.76 -1.57 11.38
C SER A 178 17.59 -0.97 10.24
N GLU A 179 18.76 -0.39 10.57
CA GLU A 179 19.67 0.22 9.58
C GLU A 179 20.23 -0.79 8.57
N THR A 180 20.13 -2.09 8.87
CA THR A 180 20.66 -3.19 8.07
C THR A 180 19.74 -3.58 6.92
N GLY A 181 19.60 -2.70 5.93
CA GLY A 181 19.15 -3.08 4.60
C GLY A 181 20.31 -2.85 3.64
N GLU A 182 21.12 -3.87 3.38
CA GLU A 182 22.15 -3.76 2.34
C GLU A 182 21.48 -3.45 1.01
N GLU A 183 21.84 -2.32 0.39
CA GLU A 183 21.63 -2.07 -1.03
C GLU A 183 22.37 -3.17 -1.81
N GLN A 184 21.70 -4.27 -2.10
CA GLN A 184 22.25 -5.26 -3.02
C GLN A 184 22.04 -4.74 -4.44
N ASP A 185 22.99 -3.92 -4.87
CA ASP A 185 23.24 -3.60 -6.27
C ASP A 185 23.58 -4.93 -6.98
N THR A 186 22.57 -5.50 -7.63
CA THR A 186 22.71 -6.70 -8.46
C THR A 186 22.81 -6.25 -9.91
N SER A 187 23.51 -7.03 -10.74
CA SER A 187 23.75 -6.68 -12.15
C SER A 187 22.47 -6.21 -12.87
N GLY A 188 22.37 -4.89 -13.10
CA GLY A 188 21.27 -4.26 -13.84
C GLY A 188 20.18 -3.57 -13.00
N VAL A 189 20.32 -3.50 -11.66
CA VAL A 189 19.43 -2.73 -10.78
C VAL A 189 20.23 -1.69 -10.02
N HIS A 190 20.02 -0.40 -10.29
CA HIS A 190 20.70 0.67 -9.56
C HIS A 190 19.70 1.59 -8.84
N SER A 191 20.13 2.16 -7.72
CA SER A 191 19.37 3.11 -6.92
C SER A 191 19.97 4.52 -7.05
N VAL A 192 19.11 5.54 -7.01
CA VAL A 192 19.53 6.95 -6.94
C VAL A 192 18.66 7.68 -5.91
N ARG A 193 19.30 8.29 -4.91
CA ARG A 193 18.61 9.19 -3.97
C ARG A 193 18.27 10.52 -4.64
N ARG A 194 17.03 10.98 -4.47
CA ARG A 194 16.49 12.22 -5.04
C ARG A 194 15.49 12.86 -4.10
N GLU A 195 14.95 13.99 -4.52
CA GLU A 195 13.76 14.60 -3.92
C GLU A 195 12.56 14.43 -4.87
N PHE A 196 11.39 14.16 -4.32
CA PHE A 196 10.12 14.13 -5.04
C PHE A 196 9.05 14.75 -4.16
N MET A 197 8.34 15.78 -4.67
CA MET A 197 7.33 16.53 -3.92
C MET A 197 7.83 17.04 -2.55
N GLY A 198 9.10 17.49 -2.48
CA GLY A 198 9.70 18.00 -1.24
C GLY A 198 10.04 16.92 -0.20
N GLN A 199 10.00 15.64 -0.58
CA GLN A 199 10.32 14.50 0.29
C GLN A 199 11.53 13.72 -0.26
N PRO A 200 12.39 13.18 0.61
CA PRO A 200 13.51 12.35 0.18
C PRO A 200 12.99 11.01 -0.35
N VAL A 201 13.52 10.57 -1.49
CA VAL A 201 13.14 9.32 -2.16
C VAL A 201 14.36 8.54 -2.64
N VAL A 202 14.18 7.22 -2.79
CA VAL A 202 15.09 6.36 -3.57
C VAL A 202 14.37 5.96 -4.86
N GLN A 203 14.97 6.27 -5.99
CA GLN A 203 14.53 5.78 -7.29
C GLN A 203 15.35 4.56 -7.69
N TRP A 204 14.66 3.44 -7.86
CA TRP A 204 15.20 2.19 -8.38
C TRP A 204 14.92 2.11 -9.87
N VAL A 205 15.97 1.79 -10.63
CA VAL A 205 15.89 1.52 -12.07
C VAL A 205 16.28 0.07 -12.28
N HIS A 206 15.34 -0.72 -12.74
CA HIS A 206 15.55 -2.13 -13.04
C HIS A 206 15.86 -2.33 -14.52
N ASN A 207 16.24 -3.57 -14.87
CA ASN A 207 16.31 -4.04 -16.25
C ASN A 207 15.05 -3.65 -17.04
N GLU A 208 15.22 -3.33 -18.33
CA GLU A 208 14.17 -2.86 -19.25
C GLU A 208 13.61 -1.44 -18.96
N ASN A 209 14.33 -0.67 -18.14
CA ASN A 209 13.98 0.69 -17.71
C ASN A 209 12.65 0.76 -16.92
N ASN A 210 12.31 -0.30 -16.17
CA ASN A 210 11.26 -0.20 -15.16
C ASN A 210 11.75 0.70 -14.02
N ILE A 211 10.90 1.62 -13.58
CA ILE A 211 11.27 2.62 -12.57
C ILE A 211 10.34 2.46 -11.37
N GLU A 212 10.89 2.46 -10.16
CA GLU A 212 10.13 2.50 -8.91
C GLU A 212 10.74 3.59 -8.00
N THR A 213 9.94 4.57 -7.58
CA THR A 213 10.36 5.66 -6.69
C THR A 213 9.68 5.51 -5.34
N LEU A 214 10.46 5.35 -4.29
CA LEU A 214 10.01 5.02 -2.94
C LEU A 214 10.39 6.12 -1.96
N TRP A 215 9.50 6.42 -1.00
CA TRP A 215 9.82 7.37 0.07
C TRP A 215 10.93 6.84 0.99
N ALA A 216 11.96 7.65 1.18
CA ALA A 216 13.12 7.34 2.02
C ALA A 216 13.01 7.94 3.44
N GLY A 217 12.12 8.91 3.64
CA GLY A 217 12.00 9.65 4.89
C GLY A 217 11.24 8.92 6.01
N GLY A 218 10.68 7.74 5.73
CA GLY A 218 9.74 7.07 6.63
C GLY A 218 10.29 5.89 7.43
N ARG A 219 11.59 5.62 7.38
CA ARG A 219 12.19 4.41 7.98
C ARG A 219 11.93 4.29 9.48
N GLU A 220 11.94 5.41 10.21
CA GLU A 220 11.67 5.45 11.65
C GLU A 220 10.23 5.06 12.00
N TRP A 221 9.32 5.08 11.02
CA TRP A 221 7.93 4.66 11.14
C TRP A 221 7.59 3.43 10.29
N GLY A 222 8.59 2.60 9.95
CA GLY A 222 8.36 1.32 9.27
C GLY A 222 8.26 1.36 7.76
N PHE A 223 8.44 2.52 7.11
CA PHE A 223 8.38 2.60 5.65
C PHE A 223 9.70 2.17 5.00
N SER A 224 9.65 1.10 4.22
CA SER A 224 10.81 0.55 3.52
C SER A 224 11.06 1.26 2.19
N GLU A 225 12.32 1.62 1.95
CA GLU A 225 12.81 2.19 0.68
C GLU A 225 13.35 1.14 -0.30
N MET A 226 13.26 -0.15 0.02
CA MET A 226 13.69 -1.26 -0.86
C MET A 226 12.64 -1.52 -1.95
N PRO A 227 12.94 -2.12 -3.11
CA PRO A 227 11.92 -2.45 -4.11
C PRO A 227 10.78 -3.33 -3.56
N SER A 228 9.61 -3.32 -4.19
CA SER A 228 8.49 -4.20 -3.82
C SER A 228 7.60 -4.60 -4.99
N GLU A 229 6.73 -5.58 -4.76
CA GLU A 229 5.70 -5.94 -5.75
C GLU A 229 4.52 -4.95 -5.77
N ASN A 230 4.37 -4.12 -4.73
CA ASN A 230 3.27 -3.16 -4.65
C ASN A 230 3.33 -2.15 -5.80
N MET A 231 2.17 -1.84 -6.39
CA MET A 231 2.09 -0.87 -7.48
C MET A 231 1.79 0.56 -7.01
N PHE A 232 1.38 0.74 -5.76
CA PHE A 232 0.96 2.01 -5.18
C PHE A 232 1.31 2.04 -3.69
N ALA A 233 1.09 3.18 -3.04
CA ALA A 233 1.38 3.40 -1.64
C ALA A 233 0.48 2.57 -0.71
N VAL A 234 1.09 1.88 0.25
CA VAL A 234 0.42 1.10 1.31
C VAL A 234 1.16 1.29 2.64
N PRO A 235 0.52 1.08 3.82
CA PRO A 235 1.23 1.11 5.10
C PRO A 235 2.52 0.26 5.07
N GLY A 236 3.63 0.81 5.57
CA GLY A 236 4.96 0.19 5.50
C GLY A 236 5.68 0.30 4.14
N LYS A 237 5.01 0.78 3.08
CA LYS A 237 5.62 0.93 1.75
C LYS A 237 5.01 2.06 0.90
N MET A 238 5.68 3.20 0.85
CA MET A 238 5.25 4.35 0.05
C MET A 238 5.86 4.33 -1.36
N VAL A 239 5.21 3.64 -2.30
CA VAL A 239 5.51 3.73 -3.74
C VAL A 239 4.91 5.02 -4.28
N LEU A 240 5.73 5.97 -4.72
CA LEU A 240 5.29 7.30 -5.17
C LEU A 240 5.27 7.42 -6.70
N GLN A 241 6.12 6.69 -7.41
CA GLN A 241 6.04 6.57 -8.87
C GLN A 241 6.43 5.16 -9.26
N LYS A 242 5.74 4.58 -10.23
CA LYS A 242 6.11 3.27 -10.76
C LYS A 242 5.74 3.13 -12.21
N GLU A 243 6.69 2.66 -13.02
CA GLU A 243 6.46 2.23 -14.39
C GLU A 243 6.88 0.77 -14.50
N GLN A 244 5.92 -0.09 -14.81
CA GLN A 244 6.13 -1.51 -14.99
C GLN A 244 5.66 -1.93 -16.37
N LYS A 245 6.64 -2.23 -17.24
CA LYS A 245 6.41 -2.78 -18.56
C LYS A 245 6.10 -4.26 -18.46
N LYS A 246 5.11 -4.69 -19.23
CA LYS A 246 4.66 -6.06 -19.42
C LYS A 246 4.53 -6.31 -20.92
N GLU A 247 4.41 -7.57 -21.32
CA GLU A 247 4.16 -7.91 -22.72
C GLU A 247 2.86 -7.25 -23.20
N GLY A 248 2.98 -6.30 -24.13
CA GLY A 248 1.86 -5.58 -24.75
C GLY A 248 1.27 -4.40 -23.98
N TYR A 249 1.75 -4.06 -22.78
CA TYR A 249 1.25 -2.90 -22.02
C TYR A 249 2.22 -2.40 -20.94
N VAL A 250 1.99 -1.17 -20.47
CA VAL A 250 2.71 -0.52 -19.39
C VAL A 250 1.74 -0.12 -18.28
N LEU A 251 2.04 -0.52 -17.05
CA LEU A 251 1.36 0.03 -15.87
C LEU A 251 2.12 1.27 -15.41
N LYS A 252 1.43 2.42 -15.36
CA LYS A 252 2.02 3.70 -14.98
C LYS A 252 1.28 4.31 -13.80
N LEU A 253 1.96 4.37 -12.65
CA LEU A 253 1.50 5.05 -11.44
C LEU A 253 2.08 6.47 -11.39
N ASN A 254 1.20 7.46 -11.29
CA ASN A 254 1.56 8.85 -11.05
C ASN A 254 0.97 9.33 -9.71
N THR A 255 1.80 9.93 -8.86
CA THR A 255 1.32 10.63 -7.66
C THR A 255 0.89 12.04 -8.01
N ARG A 256 -0.31 12.44 -7.57
CA ARG A 256 -0.86 13.79 -7.69
C ARG A 256 -0.50 14.65 -6.48
N THR A 257 -0.60 14.07 -5.29
CA THR A 257 -0.30 14.74 -4.02
C THR A 257 0.40 13.75 -3.09
N PHE A 258 1.42 14.21 -2.39
CA PHE A 258 2.04 13.51 -1.28
C PHE A 258 2.44 14.52 -0.20
N THR A 259 1.95 14.34 1.02
CA THR A 259 2.23 15.22 2.16
C THR A 259 2.59 14.42 3.39
N VAL A 260 3.51 14.96 4.19
CA VAL A 260 3.98 14.37 5.45
C VAL A 260 4.01 15.47 6.51
N GLY A 261 3.39 15.23 7.66
CA GLY A 261 3.28 16.19 8.77
C GLY A 261 2.26 17.31 8.55
N ILE A 262 1.47 17.26 7.48
CA ILE A 262 0.37 18.20 7.23
C ILE A 262 -0.93 17.48 7.63
N PRO A 263 -1.79 18.11 8.46
CA PRO A 263 -3.04 17.51 8.90
C PRO A 263 -3.89 17.00 7.73
N VAL A 264 -4.37 15.75 7.83
CA VAL A 264 -5.22 15.16 6.80
C VAL A 264 -6.63 15.75 6.87
N ASP A 265 -7.13 16.25 5.74
CA ASP A 265 -8.56 16.55 5.59
C ASP A 265 -9.35 15.27 5.30
N PHE A 266 -9.94 14.67 6.34
CA PHE A 266 -10.76 13.47 6.18
C PHE A 266 -12.10 13.72 5.47
N GLY A 267 -12.48 14.98 5.23
CA GLY A 267 -13.66 15.32 4.44
C GLY A 267 -13.61 14.74 3.03
N THR A 268 -12.40 14.54 2.46
CA THR A 268 -12.21 13.91 1.16
C THR A 268 -12.54 12.41 1.15
N PHE A 269 -12.70 11.79 2.31
CA PHE A 269 -13.04 10.38 2.49
C PHE A 269 -14.45 10.16 3.05
N ALA A 270 -15.25 11.23 3.14
CA ALA A 270 -16.60 11.13 3.69
C ALA A 270 -17.44 10.12 2.90
N ILE A 271 -18.03 9.20 3.65
CA ILE A 271 -19.11 8.32 3.18
C ILE A 271 -20.41 9.08 3.43
N PRO A 272 -21.38 9.07 2.49
CA PRO A 272 -22.69 9.65 2.73
C PRO A 272 -23.25 9.20 4.09
N ALA A 273 -23.71 10.16 4.91
CA ALA A 273 -24.10 9.94 6.31
C ALA A 273 -25.24 8.93 6.51
N GLU A 274 -25.95 8.57 5.44
CA GLU A 274 -27.05 7.61 5.41
C GLU A 274 -26.61 6.15 5.68
N VAL A 275 -25.30 5.88 5.71
CA VAL A 275 -24.72 4.53 5.88
C VAL A 275 -24.11 4.31 7.27
N LEU A 276 -24.08 5.32 8.14
CA LEU A 276 -23.60 5.13 9.51
C LEU A 276 -24.63 4.34 10.31
N PRO A 277 -24.26 3.21 10.97
CA PRO A 277 -25.14 2.57 11.92
C PRO A 277 -25.50 3.60 13.01
N VAL A 278 -26.80 3.79 13.23
CA VAL A 278 -27.33 4.62 14.32
C VAL A 278 -26.74 4.09 15.64
N PRO A 279 -26.25 4.96 16.53
CA PRO A 279 -25.59 4.58 17.77
C PRO A 279 -26.44 3.70 18.68
#